data_AF-A0A8B9AB55-F1
#
_entry.id   AF-A0A8B9AB55-F1
#
_cell.length_a   1.000
_cell.length_b   1.000
_cell.length_c   1.000
_cell.angle_alpha   90.00
_cell.angle_beta   90.00
_cell.angle_gamma   90.00
#
_symmetry.space_group_name_H-M   'P 1'
#
loop_
_entity.id
_entity.type
_entity.pdbx_description
1 polymer ?
#
loop_
_entity_poly.entity_id
_entity_poly.type
_entity_poly.pdbx_seq_one_letter_code
_entity_poly.pdbx_strand_id
1 'polypeptide(L)'
;MSTQEKDLFLTVLKNLKVPDGYSSNISRCVNLKERKLSNLKSHDCHILMQDIFPLALRSSTPKQVFAIVSQLSSFFKALCSKVLDPKELDQLESKIALTLCNMEKIFPPGFFTIMVHLLIHLAAEAKLGGPVHYRWMYPIERFLMRLKDYVRNRAYPEGSIAEGYIAEECLTFCSRYLEGVETVFNRPQRNCDIIENADVYKFSSGGRVLEKVESVVLDQKSLAQVSTVN
;
A
#
# COMPACT_ATOMS: atom_id res chain seq x y z
N MET A 1 -9.44 5.95 -25.04
CA MET A 1 -8.01 5.62 -25.21
C MET A 1 -7.83 4.88 -26.51
N SER A 2 -6.97 5.37 -27.40
CA SER A 2 -6.50 4.65 -28.58
C SER A 2 -5.66 3.44 -28.17
N THR A 3 -5.39 2.54 -29.11
CA THR A 3 -4.52 1.38 -28.89
C THR A 3 -3.12 1.80 -28.42
N GLN A 4 -2.56 2.85 -29.03
CA GLN A 4 -1.25 3.40 -28.65
C GLN A 4 -1.25 3.99 -27.23
N GLU A 5 -2.32 4.72 -26.86
CA GLU A 5 -2.45 5.28 -25.50
C GLU A 5 -2.55 4.19 -24.43
N LYS A 6 -3.26 3.09 -24.73
CA LYS A 6 -3.33 1.91 -23.86
C LYS A 6 -1.97 1.24 -23.72
N ASP A 7 -1.24 1.07 -24.81
CA ASP A 7 0.09 0.45 -24.79
C ASP A 7 1.08 1.32 -24.01
N LEU A 8 1.01 2.65 -24.13
CA LEU A 8 1.81 3.59 -23.34
C LEU A 8 1.49 3.46 -21.83
N PHE A 9 0.21 3.52 -21.48
CA PHE A 9 -0.25 3.40 -20.09
C PHE A 9 0.21 2.08 -19.45
N LEU A 10 0.00 0.96 -20.13
CA LEU A 10 0.38 -0.36 -19.62
C LEU A 10 1.89 -0.53 -19.58
N THR A 11 2.64 0.08 -20.49
CA THR A 11 4.11 0.09 -20.45
C THR A 11 4.62 0.81 -19.20
N VAL A 12 4.01 1.94 -18.82
CA VAL A 12 4.35 2.64 -17.56
C VAL A 12 4.11 1.71 -16.37
N LEU A 13 2.95 1.04 -16.29
CA LEU A 13 2.65 0.11 -15.20
C LEU A 13 3.55 -1.14 -15.20
N LYS A 14 3.98 -1.60 -16.38
CA LYS A 14 4.87 -2.77 -16.54
C LYS A 14 6.27 -2.48 -16.00
N ASN A 15 6.75 -1.26 -16.24
CA ASN A 15 8.11 -0.83 -15.88
C ASN A 15 8.18 -0.14 -14.52
N LEU A 16 7.05 0.03 -13.84
CA LEU A 16 6.98 0.68 -12.54
C LEU A 16 7.78 -0.12 -11.50
N LYS A 17 8.73 0.55 -10.84
CA LYS A 17 9.44 0.04 -9.66
C LYS A 17 9.07 0.92 -8.47
N VAL A 18 8.71 0.27 -7.37
CA VAL A 18 8.38 0.93 -6.10
C VAL A 18 9.22 0.33 -4.97
N PRO A 19 9.39 1.04 -3.84
CA PRO A 19 10.04 0.47 -2.66
C PRO A 19 9.42 -0.86 -2.21
N ASP A 20 10.22 -1.75 -1.60
CA ASP A 20 9.66 -2.98 -1.05
C ASP A 20 8.65 -2.64 0.06
N GLY A 21 7.58 -3.44 0.11
CA GLY A 21 6.45 -3.22 1.01
C GLY A 21 5.46 -2.12 0.59
N TYR A 22 5.77 -1.27 -0.40
CA TYR A 22 4.87 -0.19 -0.83
C TYR A 22 3.71 -0.68 -1.70
N SER A 23 3.97 -1.52 -2.71
CA SER A 23 2.92 -2.20 -3.48
C SER A 23 3.33 -3.63 -3.82
N SER A 24 2.39 -4.46 -4.29
CA SER A 24 2.78 -5.71 -4.93
C SER A 24 3.47 -5.43 -6.28
N ASN A 25 4.01 -6.49 -6.90
CA ASN A 25 4.64 -6.37 -8.20
C ASN A 25 3.57 -6.18 -9.31
N ILE A 26 3.17 -4.93 -9.53
CA ILE A 26 2.14 -4.53 -10.51
C ILE A 26 2.50 -4.99 -11.93
N SER A 27 3.79 -5.11 -12.27
CA SER A 27 4.19 -5.62 -13.60
C SER A 27 3.62 -7.01 -13.89
N ARG A 28 3.39 -7.85 -12.88
CA ARG A 28 2.81 -9.20 -13.03
C ARG A 28 1.32 -9.14 -13.39
N CYS A 29 0.65 -8.05 -13.04
CA CYS A 29 -0.75 -7.80 -13.32
C CYS A 29 -0.98 -7.24 -14.74
N VAL A 30 0.09 -6.86 -15.45
CA VAL A 30 0.01 -6.24 -16.79
C VAL A 30 0.22 -7.27 -17.90
N ASN A 31 -0.79 -7.43 -18.76
CA ASN A 31 -0.71 -8.16 -20.02
C ASN A 31 -0.75 -7.18 -21.21
N LEU A 32 0.40 -6.91 -21.82
CA LEU A 32 0.53 -6.00 -22.96
C LEU A 32 -0.08 -6.57 -24.25
N LYS A 33 -0.03 -7.90 -24.45
CA LYS A 33 -0.58 -8.54 -25.66
C LYS A 33 -2.10 -8.38 -25.73
N GLU A 34 -2.77 -8.60 -24.59
CA GLU A 34 -4.23 -8.47 -24.47
C GLU A 34 -4.69 -7.06 -24.09
N ARG A 35 -3.76 -6.17 -23.72
CA ARG A 35 -4.03 -4.82 -23.20
C ARG A 35 -4.94 -4.82 -21.98
N LYS A 36 -4.67 -5.73 -21.04
CA LYS A 36 -5.47 -5.96 -19.84
C LYS A 36 -4.64 -5.84 -18.58
N LEU A 37 -5.30 -5.37 -17.53
CA LEU A 37 -4.87 -5.49 -16.15
C LEU A 37 -5.69 -6.60 -15.49
N SER A 38 -5.03 -7.55 -14.85
CA SER A 38 -5.66 -8.66 -14.15
C SER A 38 -4.93 -8.97 -12.85
N ASN A 39 -5.61 -9.68 -11.92
CA ASN A 39 -5.03 -10.11 -10.65
C ASN A 39 -4.56 -8.98 -9.72
N LEU A 40 -5.14 -7.78 -9.84
CA LEU A 40 -4.93 -6.71 -8.88
C LEU A 40 -5.68 -7.03 -7.59
N LYS A 41 -5.01 -6.92 -6.44
CA LYS A 41 -5.66 -6.98 -5.13
C LYS A 41 -6.18 -5.60 -4.75
N SER A 42 -7.08 -5.54 -3.77
CA SER A 42 -7.67 -4.28 -3.28
C SER A 42 -6.61 -3.24 -2.89
N HIS A 43 -5.54 -3.69 -2.23
CA HIS A 43 -4.39 -2.84 -1.87
C HIS A 43 -3.70 -2.26 -3.12
N ASP A 44 -3.50 -3.06 -4.17
CA ASP A 44 -2.87 -2.57 -5.41
C ASP A 44 -3.76 -1.54 -6.10
N CYS A 45 -5.07 -1.74 -6.11
CA CYS A 45 -6.04 -0.77 -6.62
C CYS A 45 -5.97 0.55 -5.83
N HIS A 46 -5.82 0.52 -4.51
CA HIS A 46 -5.66 1.73 -3.69
C HIS A 46 -4.38 2.50 -4.05
N ILE A 47 -3.24 1.83 -4.14
CA ILE A 47 -1.97 2.48 -4.52
C ILE A 47 -2.07 3.05 -5.94
N LEU A 48 -2.69 2.30 -6.87
CA LEU A 48 -2.94 2.78 -8.22
C LEU A 48 -3.78 4.06 -8.22
N MET A 49 -4.88 4.08 -7.47
CA MET A 49 -5.78 5.23 -7.37
C MET A 49 -5.13 6.42 -6.69
N GLN A 50 -4.31 6.24 -5.65
CA GLN A 50 -3.73 7.35 -4.88
C GLN A 50 -2.55 8.00 -5.59
N ASP A 51 -1.62 7.21 -6.13
CA ASP A 51 -0.31 7.72 -6.53
C ASP A 51 0.03 7.45 -8.00
N ILE A 52 -0.38 6.30 -8.55
CA ILE A 52 0.14 5.87 -9.87
C ILE A 52 -0.71 6.40 -11.02
N PHE A 53 -2.04 6.42 -10.91
CA PHE A 53 -2.93 6.86 -11.99
C PHE A 53 -2.72 8.32 -12.43
N PRO A 54 -2.51 9.31 -11.53
CA PRO A 54 -2.15 10.67 -11.92
C PRO A 54 -0.86 10.78 -12.72
N LEU A 55 0.05 9.81 -12.58
CA LEU A 55 1.27 9.73 -13.36
C LEU A 55 1.05 8.98 -14.67
N ALA A 56 0.49 7.77 -14.60
CA ALA A 56 0.38 6.86 -15.73
C ALA A 56 -0.66 7.30 -16.78
N LEU A 57 -1.73 8.01 -16.36
CA LEU A 57 -2.80 8.43 -17.27
C LEU A 57 -2.57 9.82 -17.88
N ARG A 58 -1.56 10.56 -17.43
CA ARG A 58 -1.29 11.95 -17.82
C ARG A 58 -1.16 12.15 -19.33
N SER A 59 -0.51 11.21 -20.01
CA SER A 59 -0.28 11.23 -21.47
C SER A 59 -1.24 10.34 -22.26
N SER A 60 -2.11 9.60 -21.58
CA SER A 60 -2.90 8.53 -22.20
C SER A 60 -4.42 8.74 -22.09
N THR A 61 -4.87 9.87 -21.52
CA THR A 61 -6.29 10.19 -21.35
C THR A 61 -6.62 11.64 -21.70
N PRO A 62 -7.87 11.95 -22.09
CA PRO A 62 -8.31 13.32 -22.32
C PRO A 62 -8.15 14.18 -21.06
N LYS A 63 -7.79 15.46 -21.24
CA LYS A 63 -7.52 16.40 -20.12
C LYS A 63 -8.63 16.45 -19.08
N GLN A 64 -9.90 16.36 -19.50
CA GLN A 64 -11.05 16.40 -18.60
C GLN A 64 -11.11 15.14 -17.70
N VAL A 65 -10.90 13.95 -18.28
CA VAL A 65 -10.84 12.68 -17.52
C VAL A 65 -9.65 12.68 -16.57
N PHE A 66 -8.49 13.13 -17.06
CA PHE A 66 -7.29 13.25 -16.25
C PHE A 66 -7.49 14.16 -15.03
N ALA A 67 -8.13 15.31 -15.22
CA ALA A 67 -8.40 16.26 -14.14
C ALA A 67 -9.24 15.61 -13.03
N ILE A 68 -10.27 14.85 -13.39
CA ILE A 68 -11.10 14.13 -12.43
C ILE A 68 -10.32 13.05 -11.70
N VAL A 69 -9.57 12.22 -12.43
CA VAL A 69 -8.76 11.16 -11.82
C VAL A 69 -7.75 11.78 -10.85
N SER A 70 -7.10 12.87 -11.24
CA SER A 70 -6.15 13.59 -10.38
C SER A 70 -6.82 14.17 -9.13
N GLN A 71 -8.05 14.69 -9.23
CA GLN A 71 -8.82 15.15 -8.07
C GLN A 71 -9.17 14.00 -7.11
N LEU A 72 -9.67 12.89 -7.64
CA LEU A 72 -9.96 11.68 -6.85
C LEU A 72 -8.70 11.14 -6.16
N SER A 73 -7.59 11.04 -6.89
CA SER A 73 -6.31 10.60 -6.34
C SER A 73 -5.85 11.49 -5.19
N SER A 74 -5.95 12.81 -5.37
CA SER A 74 -5.60 13.78 -4.33
C SER A 74 -6.52 13.65 -3.12
N PHE A 75 -7.82 13.43 -3.32
CA PHE A 75 -8.79 13.18 -2.26
C PHE A 75 -8.42 11.92 -1.46
N PHE A 76 -8.21 10.78 -2.12
CA PHE A 76 -7.84 9.54 -1.43
C PHE A 76 -6.48 9.63 -0.73
N LYS A 77 -5.52 10.33 -1.32
CA LYS A 77 -4.20 10.53 -0.73
C LYS A 77 -4.28 11.35 0.56
N ALA A 78 -5.07 12.42 0.56
CA ALA A 78 -5.30 13.23 1.76
C ALA A 78 -6.09 12.46 2.83
N LEU A 79 -7.14 11.74 2.42
CA LEU A 79 -7.95 10.90 3.30
C LEU A 79 -7.10 9.79 3.96
N CYS A 80 -6.16 9.21 3.21
CA CYS A 80 -5.23 8.19 3.68
C CYS A 80 -3.92 8.81 4.17
N SER A 81 -3.94 10.02 4.71
CA SER A 81 -2.79 10.56 5.45
C SER A 81 -2.65 9.87 6.80
N LYS A 82 -1.41 9.79 7.32
CA LYS A 82 -1.15 9.28 8.68
C LYS A 82 -1.68 10.24 9.75
N VAL A 83 -1.66 11.52 9.46
CA VAL A 83 -2.13 12.60 10.34
C VAL A 83 -3.26 13.32 9.60
N LEU A 84 -4.42 13.43 10.25
CA LEU A 84 -5.59 14.10 9.70
C LEU A 84 -5.82 15.42 10.43
N ASP A 85 -5.90 16.52 9.68
CA ASP A 85 -6.39 17.79 10.19
C ASP A 85 -7.91 17.86 9.96
N PRO A 86 -8.73 18.04 11.02
CA PRO A 86 -10.17 18.23 10.89
C PRO A 86 -10.57 19.33 9.89
N LYS A 87 -9.78 20.41 9.78
CA LYS A 87 -10.06 21.49 8.83
C LYS A 87 -9.86 21.05 7.37
N GLU A 88 -8.85 20.23 7.12
CA GLU A 88 -8.63 19.65 5.79
C GLU A 88 -9.73 18.65 5.44
N LEU A 89 -10.23 17.88 6.41
CA LEU A 89 -11.36 16.97 6.22
C LEU A 89 -12.65 17.71 5.83
N ASP A 90 -12.95 18.84 6.47
CA ASP A 90 -14.11 19.69 6.10
C ASP A 90 -14.00 20.19 4.64
N GLN A 91 -12.79 20.56 4.22
CA GLN A 91 -12.54 20.93 2.82
C GLN A 91 -12.68 19.72 1.88
N LEU A 92 -12.19 18.55 2.28
CA LEU A 92 -12.30 17.32 1.48
C LEU A 92 -13.75 16.92 1.25
N GLU A 93 -14.62 17.07 2.25
CA GLU A 93 -16.06 16.79 2.14
C GLU A 93 -16.73 17.68 1.08
N SER A 94 -16.44 18.99 1.09
CA SER A 94 -16.94 19.89 0.05
C SER A 94 -16.36 19.59 -1.35
N LYS A 95 -15.07 19.25 -1.42
CA LYS A 95 -14.36 18.97 -2.68
C LYS A 95 -14.86 17.69 -3.33
N ILE A 96 -15.08 16.62 -2.57
CA ILE A 96 -15.51 15.33 -3.15
C ILE A 96 -16.91 15.43 -3.76
N ALA A 97 -17.82 16.20 -3.15
CA ALA A 97 -19.14 16.46 -3.73
C ALA A 97 -19.02 17.12 -5.11
N LEU A 98 -18.17 18.15 -5.24
CA LEU A 98 -17.91 18.80 -6.53
C LEU A 98 -17.23 17.87 -7.54
N THR A 99 -16.27 17.05 -7.10
CA THR A 99 -15.61 16.06 -7.96
C THR A 99 -16.60 15.03 -8.48
N LEU A 100 -17.52 14.53 -7.65
CA LEU A 100 -18.60 13.62 -8.08
C LEU A 100 -19.54 14.29 -9.09
N CYS A 101 -19.98 15.53 -8.87
CA CYS A 101 -20.79 16.25 -9.85
C CYS A 101 -20.04 16.45 -11.19
N ASN A 102 -18.73 16.65 -11.16
CA ASN A 102 -17.93 16.75 -12.38
C ASN A 102 -17.75 15.38 -13.06
N MET A 103 -17.68 14.29 -12.28
CA MET A 103 -17.72 12.93 -12.80
C MET A 103 -19.01 12.64 -13.54
N GLU A 104 -20.16 13.04 -12.99
CA GLU A 104 -21.49 12.77 -13.59
C GLU A 104 -21.66 13.43 -14.97
N LYS A 105 -20.93 14.52 -15.23
CA LYS A 105 -20.92 15.18 -16.54
C LYS A 105 -20.15 14.42 -17.62
N ILE A 106 -19.23 13.52 -17.22
CA ILE A 106 -18.29 12.86 -18.13
C ILE A 106 -18.57 11.36 -18.25
N PHE A 107 -18.87 10.70 -17.13
CA PHE A 107 -19.07 9.26 -17.07
C PHE A 107 -20.55 8.90 -17.26
N PRO A 108 -20.84 7.72 -17.84
CA PRO A 108 -22.23 7.28 -18.03
C PRO A 108 -22.91 7.01 -16.68
N PRO A 109 -24.26 7.14 -16.59
CA PRO A 109 -25.00 6.90 -15.36
C PRO A 109 -24.73 5.54 -14.71
N GLY A 110 -24.49 4.50 -15.52
CA GLY A 110 -24.15 3.15 -15.02
C GLY A 110 -22.84 3.06 -14.24
N PHE A 111 -21.98 4.08 -14.31
CA PHE A 111 -20.77 4.16 -13.48
C PHE A 111 -21.10 4.50 -12.02
N PHE A 112 -22.18 5.24 -11.76
CA PHE A 112 -22.57 5.74 -10.45
C PHE A 112 -23.34 4.70 -9.64
N THR A 113 -22.60 3.66 -9.25
CA THR A 113 -23.09 2.66 -8.29
C THR A 113 -23.07 3.20 -6.87
N ILE A 114 -23.68 2.46 -5.94
CA ILE A 114 -23.64 2.76 -4.50
C ILE A 114 -22.20 2.96 -4.01
N MET A 115 -21.23 2.21 -4.54
CA MET A 115 -19.82 2.34 -4.16
C MET A 115 -19.20 3.69 -4.51
N VAL A 116 -19.61 4.30 -5.63
CA VAL A 116 -19.15 5.63 -6.03
C VAL A 116 -19.80 6.70 -5.16
N HIS A 117 -21.08 6.51 -4.81
CA HIS A 117 -21.78 7.43 -3.92
C HIS A 117 -21.15 7.49 -2.52
N LEU A 118 -20.72 6.34 -1.97
CA LEU A 118 -20.10 6.27 -0.63
C LEU A 118 -18.88 7.18 -0.45
N LEU A 119 -18.22 7.60 -1.55
CA LEU A 119 -17.08 8.51 -1.49
C LEU A 119 -17.40 9.83 -0.79
N ILE A 120 -18.64 10.31 -0.88
CA ILE A 120 -19.07 11.55 -0.23
C ILE A 120 -19.02 11.46 1.30
N HIS A 121 -19.18 10.26 1.87
CA HIS A 121 -19.24 10.05 3.32
C HIS A 121 -17.87 9.80 3.94
N LEU A 122 -16.85 9.48 3.14
CA LEU A 122 -15.55 9.04 3.66
C LEU A 122 -14.84 10.11 4.50
N ALA A 123 -14.96 11.40 4.15
CA ALA A 123 -14.36 12.49 4.91
C ALA A 123 -14.98 12.62 6.31
N ALA A 124 -16.32 12.58 6.39
CA ALA A 124 -17.05 12.59 7.65
C ALA A 124 -16.74 11.34 8.48
N GLU A 125 -16.66 10.17 7.84
CA GLU A 125 -16.29 8.93 8.51
C GLU A 125 -14.86 8.99 9.08
N ALA A 126 -13.90 9.58 8.36
CA ALA A 126 -12.54 9.79 8.85
C ALA A 126 -12.48 10.82 9.99
N LYS A 127 -13.38 11.81 10.01
CA LYS A 127 -13.50 12.77 11.11
C LYS A 127 -13.98 12.11 12.40
N LEU A 128 -14.90 11.15 12.30
CA LEU A 128 -15.43 10.41 13.45
C LEU A 128 -14.53 9.25 13.89
N GLY A 129 -14.03 8.47 12.93
CA GLY A 129 -13.28 7.23 13.18
C GLY A 129 -11.76 7.38 13.17
N GLY A 130 -11.24 8.58 12.89
CA GLY A 130 -9.81 8.84 12.78
C GLY A 130 -9.18 8.22 11.51
N PRO A 131 -7.83 8.09 11.51
CA PRO A 131 -7.07 7.65 10.34
C PRO A 131 -7.56 6.32 9.75
N VAL A 132 -7.80 6.31 8.44
CA VAL A 132 -8.45 5.18 7.75
C VAL A 132 -7.62 3.89 7.81
N HIS A 133 -6.28 4.00 7.88
CA HIS A 133 -5.37 2.85 7.92
C HIS A 133 -5.67 1.84 9.04
N TYR A 134 -6.13 2.30 10.20
CA TYR A 134 -6.45 1.43 11.33
C TYR A 134 -7.79 0.71 11.17
N ARG A 135 -8.60 1.15 10.20
CA ARG A 135 -9.96 0.64 9.94
C ARG A 135 -10.02 -0.17 8.65
N TRP A 136 -8.88 -0.36 7.98
CA TRP A 136 -8.80 -1.21 6.80
C TRP A 136 -8.91 -2.68 7.14
N MET A 137 -9.52 -3.44 6.22
CA MET A 137 -9.58 -4.90 6.33
C MET A 137 -8.27 -5.60 5.93
N TYR A 138 -7.30 -4.90 5.33
CA TYR A 138 -6.08 -5.55 4.82
C TYR A 138 -5.27 -6.30 5.88
N PRO A 139 -5.05 -5.77 7.11
CA PRO A 139 -4.35 -6.52 8.15
C PRO A 139 -5.09 -7.79 8.55
N ILE A 140 -6.42 -7.70 8.66
CA ILE A 140 -7.29 -8.84 9.01
C ILE A 140 -7.27 -9.90 7.90
N GLU A 141 -7.46 -9.51 6.65
CA GLU A 141 -7.42 -10.42 5.49
C GLU A 141 -6.06 -11.12 5.37
N ARG A 142 -4.95 -10.39 5.57
CA ARG A 142 -3.60 -10.98 5.56
C ARG A 142 -3.40 -11.97 6.70
N PHE A 143 -3.91 -11.65 7.89
CA PHE A 143 -3.85 -12.56 9.04
C PHE A 143 -4.66 -13.83 8.80
N LEU A 144 -5.90 -13.71 8.32
CA LEU A 144 -6.74 -14.86 7.97
C LEU A 144 -6.12 -15.73 6.88
N MET A 145 -5.45 -15.12 5.89
CA MET A 145 -4.70 -15.85 4.87
C MET A 145 -3.57 -16.68 5.51
N ARG A 146 -2.82 -16.12 6.47
CA ARG A 146 -1.78 -16.84 7.20
C ARG A 146 -2.35 -18.02 7.99
N LEU A 147 -3.45 -17.80 8.73
CA LEU A 147 -4.11 -18.87 9.49
C LEU A 147 -4.59 -20.00 8.57
N LYS A 148 -5.09 -19.66 7.37
CA LYS A 148 -5.52 -20.64 6.38
C LYS A 148 -4.38 -21.57 5.96
N ASP A 149 -3.14 -21.06 5.89
CA ASP A 149 -1.97 -21.87 5.54
C ASP A 149 -1.60 -22.89 6.64
N TYR A 150 -2.06 -22.71 7.89
CA TYR A 150 -1.88 -23.67 8.98
C TYR A 150 -2.86 -24.84 8.95
N VAL A 151 -3.95 -24.75 8.17
CA VAL A 151 -4.96 -25.80 8.09
C VAL A 151 -4.45 -26.96 7.21
N ARG A 152 -3.68 -27.87 7.83
CA ARG A 152 -3.22 -29.15 7.24
C ARG A 152 -4.28 -30.24 7.35
N ASN A 153 -5.05 -30.26 8.44
CA ASN A 153 -6.17 -31.18 8.63
C ASN A 153 -7.52 -30.44 8.60
N ARG A 154 -8.29 -30.62 7.52
CA ARG A 154 -9.60 -29.99 7.37
C ARG A 154 -10.71 -30.58 8.25
N ALA A 155 -10.51 -31.76 8.84
CA ALA A 155 -11.46 -32.35 9.78
C ALA A 155 -11.39 -31.69 11.17
N TYR A 156 -10.25 -31.07 11.50
CA TYR A 156 -10.01 -30.37 12.77
C TYR A 156 -9.23 -29.08 12.50
N PRO A 157 -9.86 -28.08 11.85
CA PRO A 157 -9.16 -26.88 11.39
C PRO A 157 -8.61 -26.05 12.55
N GLU A 158 -9.32 -25.94 13.66
CA GLU A 158 -8.90 -25.18 14.84
C GLU A 158 -7.65 -25.79 15.48
N GLY A 159 -7.63 -27.12 15.64
CA GLY A 159 -6.47 -27.84 16.16
C GLY A 159 -5.26 -27.72 15.24
N SER A 160 -5.48 -27.80 13.92
CA SER A 160 -4.42 -27.61 12.92
C SER A 160 -3.84 -26.20 12.94
N ILE A 161 -4.69 -25.18 13.12
CA ILE A 161 -4.26 -23.79 13.26
C ILE A 161 -3.43 -23.61 14.53
N ALA A 162 -3.90 -24.13 15.68
CA ALA A 162 -3.19 -24.04 16.95
C ALA A 162 -1.81 -24.69 16.88
N GLU A 163 -1.71 -25.90 16.31
CA GLU A 163 -0.43 -26.60 16.12
C GLU A 163 0.52 -25.81 15.20
N GLY A 164 0.03 -25.35 14.05
CA GLY A 164 0.83 -24.57 13.10
C GLY A 164 1.33 -23.25 13.71
N TYR A 165 0.48 -22.56 14.48
CA TYR A 165 0.85 -21.33 15.17
C TYR A 165 1.92 -21.57 16.24
N ILE A 166 1.77 -22.60 17.08
CA ILE A 166 2.79 -22.97 18.09
C ILE A 166 4.12 -23.30 17.41
N ALA A 167 4.09 -24.05 16.32
CA ALA A 167 5.30 -24.39 15.57
C ALA A 167 5.99 -23.14 15.00
N GLU A 168 5.24 -22.20 14.41
CA GLU A 168 5.78 -20.95 13.89
C GLU A 168 6.40 -20.09 14.99
N GLU A 169 5.73 -19.91 16.14
CA GLU A 169 6.24 -19.13 17.26
C GLU A 169 7.52 -19.76 17.85
N CYS A 170 7.54 -21.07 18.06
CA CYS A 170 8.72 -21.80 18.52
C CYS A 170 9.90 -21.64 17.56
N LEU A 171 9.69 -21.81 16.25
CA LEU A 171 10.74 -21.62 15.25
C LEU A 171 11.21 -20.17 15.19
N THR A 172 10.30 -19.20 15.28
CA THR A 172 10.61 -17.77 15.31
C THR A 172 11.44 -17.42 16.55
N PHE A 173 11.12 -17.98 17.71
CA PHE A 173 11.90 -17.82 18.93
C PHE A 173 13.30 -18.43 18.79
N CYS A 174 13.40 -19.70 18.37
CA CYS A 174 14.68 -20.38 18.15
C CYS A 174 15.55 -19.64 17.13
N SER A 175 14.96 -19.06 16.08
CA SER A 175 15.67 -18.33 15.03
C SER A 175 16.50 -17.15 15.56
N ARG A 176 16.14 -16.58 16.72
CA ARG A 176 16.89 -15.49 17.36
C ARG A 176 18.23 -15.93 17.94
N TYR A 177 18.43 -17.23 18.14
CA TYR A 177 19.63 -17.82 18.74
C TYR A 177 20.48 -18.61 17.73
N LEU A 178 20.03 -18.72 16.49
CA LEU A 178 20.76 -19.42 15.42
C LEU A 178 21.60 -18.41 14.63
N GLU A 179 22.92 -18.59 14.65
CA GLU A 179 23.85 -17.81 13.84
C GLU A 179 24.10 -18.48 12.49
N GLY A 180 24.23 -17.69 11.42
CA GLY A 180 24.54 -18.18 10.07
C GLY A 180 23.38 -18.82 9.29
N VAL A 181 22.15 -18.77 9.80
CA VAL A 181 20.94 -19.27 9.13
C VAL A 181 20.08 -18.10 8.65
N GLU A 182 19.52 -18.18 7.44
CA GLU A 182 18.52 -17.21 6.97
C GLU A 182 17.23 -17.34 7.79
N THR A 183 16.80 -16.23 8.39
CA THR A 183 15.61 -16.11 9.25
C THR A 183 14.71 -15.01 8.71
N VAL A 184 13.48 -14.94 9.22
CA VAL A 184 12.54 -13.85 8.90
C VAL A 184 13.11 -12.47 9.27
N PHE A 185 14.05 -12.41 10.23
CA PHE A 185 14.63 -11.15 10.72
C PHE A 185 15.86 -10.67 9.93
N ASN A 186 16.62 -11.57 9.31
CA ASN A 186 17.87 -11.21 8.61
C ASN A 186 17.75 -11.27 7.08
N ARG A 187 16.64 -11.78 6.56
CA ARG A 187 16.41 -11.89 5.12
C ARG A 187 16.39 -10.51 4.45
N PRO A 188 17.16 -10.27 3.37
CA PRO A 188 17.17 -8.98 2.69
C PRO A 188 15.81 -8.68 2.04
N GLN A 189 15.44 -7.39 2.01
CA GLN A 189 14.21 -6.96 1.34
C GLN A 189 14.35 -7.15 -0.18
N ARG A 190 13.22 -7.38 -0.88
CA ARG A 190 13.21 -7.74 -2.31
C ARG A 190 13.74 -6.63 -3.22
N ASN A 191 13.53 -5.37 -2.82
CA ASN A 191 13.99 -4.17 -3.53
C ASN A 191 14.97 -3.38 -2.64
N CYS A 192 15.90 -4.06 -1.97
CA CYS A 192 17.00 -3.39 -1.26
C CYS A 192 17.95 -2.74 -2.27
N ASP A 193 18.03 -1.40 -2.24
CA ASP A 193 19.27 -0.72 -2.65
C ASP A 193 20.35 -1.04 -1.59
N ILE A 194 21.63 -1.10 -1.98
CA ILE A 194 22.73 -1.47 -1.08
C ILE A 194 22.73 -0.53 0.13
N ILE A 195 22.46 -1.06 1.33
CA ILE A 195 22.62 -0.31 2.58
C ILE A 195 24.07 -0.52 3.04
N GLU A 196 24.91 0.51 2.87
CA GLU A 196 26.23 0.53 3.49
C GLU A 196 26.08 0.41 5.02
N ASN A 197 26.82 -0.51 5.65
CA ASN A 197 26.82 -0.75 7.10
C ASN A 197 25.53 -1.35 7.70
N ALA A 198 24.75 -2.14 6.94
CA ALA A 198 23.62 -2.90 7.48
C ALA A 198 23.99 -3.83 8.66
N ASP A 199 25.22 -4.34 8.66
CA ASP A 199 25.78 -5.27 9.65
C ASP A 199 25.94 -4.66 11.06
N VAL A 200 25.85 -3.34 11.19
CA VAL A 200 25.92 -2.64 12.49
C VAL A 200 24.62 -2.79 13.28
N TYR A 201 23.50 -3.05 12.60
CA TYR A 201 22.20 -3.21 13.24
C TYR A 201 21.93 -4.69 13.54
N LYS A 202 21.66 -4.99 14.80
CA LYS A 202 21.36 -6.36 15.28
C LYS A 202 20.20 -7.06 14.56
N PHE A 203 19.34 -6.30 13.88
CA PHE A 203 18.23 -6.81 13.07
C PHE A 203 18.32 -6.42 11.59
N SER A 204 19.50 -5.98 11.13
CA SER A 204 19.69 -5.38 9.80
C SER A 204 18.65 -4.28 9.49
N SER A 205 18.10 -3.67 10.55
CA SER A 205 16.95 -2.77 10.53
C SER A 205 17.41 -1.32 10.41
N GLY A 206 18.46 -1.09 9.62
CA GLY A 206 18.95 0.26 9.34
C GLY A 206 17.78 1.11 8.85
N GLY A 207 17.46 2.16 9.62
CA GLY A 207 16.39 3.08 9.26
C GLY A 207 16.67 3.67 7.88
N ARG A 208 15.66 3.67 7.00
CA ARG A 208 15.76 4.29 5.69
C ARG A 208 15.66 5.80 5.82
N VAL A 209 16.55 6.54 5.16
CA VAL A 209 16.35 7.97 4.90
C VAL A 209 15.21 8.08 3.87
N LEU A 210 14.03 8.47 4.34
CA LEU A 210 12.95 8.88 3.45
C LEU A 210 13.15 10.37 3.16
N GLU A 211 13.35 10.70 1.88
CA GLU A 211 13.15 12.04 1.29
C GLU A 211 14.24 13.11 1.47
N LYS A 212 15.38 12.86 2.14
CA LYS A 212 16.49 13.85 2.24
C LYS A 212 17.71 13.50 1.40
N VAL A 213 18.31 14.53 0.77
CA VAL A 213 19.53 14.45 -0.06
C VAL A 213 20.78 14.13 0.77
N GLU A 214 20.80 14.52 2.04
CA GLU A 214 21.90 14.24 2.96
C GLU A 214 21.45 13.29 4.07
N SER A 215 22.14 12.16 4.18
CA SER A 215 22.02 11.23 5.29
C SER A 215 22.85 11.74 6.47
N VAL A 216 22.26 11.77 7.67
CA VAL A 216 22.98 12.04 8.91
C VAL A 216 23.15 10.72 9.65
N VAL A 217 24.39 10.28 9.81
CA VAL A 217 24.72 9.13 10.65
C VAL A 217 24.66 9.59 12.10
N LEU A 218 23.75 9.01 12.88
CA LEU A 218 23.62 9.31 14.30
C LEU A 218 24.86 8.78 15.04
N ASP A 219 25.39 9.59 15.95
CA ASP A 219 26.49 9.19 16.81
C ASP A 219 26.02 8.16 17.87
N GLN A 220 26.97 7.42 18.45
CA GLN A 220 26.66 6.36 19.42
C GLN A 220 25.86 6.87 20.63
N LYS A 221 26.01 8.15 21.01
CA LYS A 221 25.23 8.77 22.09
C LYS A 221 23.76 8.94 21.70
N SER A 222 23.48 9.40 20.48
CA SER A 222 22.10 9.53 19.98
C SER A 222 21.42 8.18 19.80
N LEU A 223 22.15 7.15 19.36
CA LEU A 223 21.62 5.78 19.24
C LEU A 223 21.22 5.20 20.61
N ALA A 224 22.00 5.46 21.65
CA ALA A 224 21.70 5.01 23.02
C ALA A 224 20.47 5.71 23.65
N GLN A 225 20.14 6.92 23.21
CA GLN A 225 18.93 7.64 23.65
C GLN A 225 17.64 7.08 23.04
N VAL A 226 17.72 6.51 21.84
CA VAL A 226 16.55 5.90 21.16
C VAL A 226 16.24 4.51 21.72
N SER A 227 17.25 3.76 22.18
CA SER A 227 17.07 2.42 22.77
C SER A 227 16.60 2.43 24.22
N THR A 228 16.60 3.60 24.89
CA THR A 228 16.21 3.77 26.30
C THR A 228 14.78 4.26 26.50
N VAL A 229 14.02 4.50 25.42
CA VAL A 229 12.58 4.79 25.50
C VAL A 229 11.79 3.52 25.17
N ASN A 230 11.72 2.62 26.16
CA ASN A 230 10.68 1.60 26.32
C ASN A 230 10.44 1.39 27.81
#